data_AF-A0A162IJF8-F1
#
_entry.id   AF-A0A162IJF8-F1
#
_cell.length_a   1.000
_cell.length_b   1.000
_cell.length_c   1.000
_cell.angle_alpha   90.00
_cell.angle_beta   90.00
_cell.angle_gamma   90.00
#
_symmetry.space_group_name_H-M   'P 1'
#
loop_
_entity.id
_entity.type
_entity.pdbx_description
1 polymer ?
#
loop_
_entity_poly.entity_id
_entity_poly.type
_entity_poly.pdbx_seq_one_letter_code
_entity_poly.pdbx_strand_id
1 'polypeptide(L)' 'MEILFCGGCNSLYNRMTVYHKMKNRQLEGIDFLILNGCHRGCRKVTMKSKMINVQEFFTTRSSEEWREEKIIEWILSRV' A
#
# COMPACT_ATOMS: atom_id res chain seq x y z
N MET A 1 7.61 11.23 3.58
CA MET A 1 6.60 10.38 2.94
C MET A 1 5.20 11.00 3.05
N GLU A 2 4.51 11.15 1.92
CA GLU A 2 3.09 11.53 1.81
C GLU A 2 2.23 10.27 1.58
N ILE A 3 1.05 10.18 2.22
CA ILE A 3 0.11 9.07 2.03
C ILE A 3 -1.06 9.53 1.17
N LEU A 4 -1.25 8.87 0.03
CA LEU A 4 -2.30 9.17 -0.94
C LEU A 4 -3.35 8.05 -0.94
N PHE A 5 -4.62 8.44 -1.06
CA PHE A 5 -5.74 7.50 -1.21
C PHE A 5 -6.24 7.51 -2.65
N CYS A 6 -6.29 6.35 -3.34
CA CYS A 6 -6.83 6.28 -4.71
C CYS A 6 -8.11 5.46 -4.81
N GLY A 7 -9.23 6.06 -5.22
CA GLY A 7 -10.48 5.35 -5.56
C GLY A 7 -11.30 4.82 -4.37
N GLY A 8 -12.38 4.09 -4.70
CA GLY A 8 -13.53 3.72 -3.85
C GLY A 8 -13.29 2.78 -2.64
N CYS A 9 -14.21 1.85 -2.38
CA CYS A 9 -14.12 0.89 -1.27
C CYS A 9 -13.37 -0.38 -1.71
N ASN A 10 -12.20 -0.65 -1.13
CA ASN A 10 -11.45 -1.88 -1.39
C ASN A 10 -11.88 -2.92 -0.36
N SER A 11 -12.57 -3.98 -0.77
CA SER A 11 -13.00 -5.04 0.14
C SER A 11 -11.85 -5.98 0.54
N LEU A 12 -10.67 -5.85 -0.06
CA LEU A 12 -9.53 -6.73 0.22
C LEU A 12 -8.76 -6.35 1.48
N TYR A 13 -8.88 -5.10 1.94
CA TYR A 13 -8.27 -4.63 3.17
C TYR A 13 -8.86 -3.29 3.65
N ASN A 14 -8.77 -3.04 4.94
CA ASN A 14 -9.07 -1.78 5.58
C ASN A 14 -7.89 -0.81 5.48
N ARG A 15 -7.97 0.08 4.50
CA ARG A 15 -6.97 1.14 4.28
C ARG A 15 -6.79 2.10 5.47
N MET A 16 -7.80 2.28 6.31
CA MET A 16 -7.68 3.15 7.49
C MET A 16 -6.77 2.52 8.54
N THR A 17 -6.83 1.19 8.72
CA THR A 17 -5.91 0.45 9.59
C THR A 17 -4.47 0.65 9.16
N VAL A 18 -4.19 0.48 7.85
CA VAL A 18 -2.85 0.69 7.29
C VAL A 18 -2.42 2.16 7.42
N TYR A 19 -3.29 3.11 7.10
CA TYR A 19 -3.03 4.54 7.27
C TYR A 19 -2.63 4.89 8.70
N HIS A 20 -3.39 4.46 9.71
CA HIS A 20 -3.09 4.79 11.10
C HIS A 20 -1.75 4.24 11.58
N LYS A 21 -1.31 3.08 11.04
CA LYS A 21 -0.01 2.48 11.35
C LYS A 21 1.15 3.17 10.61
N MET A 22 0.89 3.78 9.46
CA MET A 22 1.92 4.37 8.59
C MET A 22 2.03 5.90 8.68
N LYS A 23 0.97 6.62 9.09
CA LYS A 23 0.89 8.10 9.02
C LYS A 23 1.99 8.88 9.74
N ASN A 24 2.59 8.28 10.77
CA ASN A 24 3.67 8.90 11.56
C ASN A 24 5.05 8.30 11.25
N ARG A 25 5.14 7.36 10.29
CA ARG A 25 6.41 6.74 9.90
C ARG A 25 7.05 7.55 8.77
N GLN A 26 8.37 7.62 8.80
CA GLN A 26 9.17 7.99 7.64
C GLN A 26 9.84 6.72 7.13
N LEU A 27 9.72 6.46 5.82
CA LEU A 27 10.43 5.39 5.15
C LEU A 27 11.47 6.06 4.26
N GLU A 28 12.75 5.87 4.55
CA GLU A 28 13.83 6.46 3.77
C GLU A 28 13.73 6.08 2.29
N GLY A 29 14.01 7.03 1.40
CA GLY A 29 13.89 6.80 -0.04
C GLY A 29 12.46 6.73 -0.58
N ILE A 30 11.41 6.74 0.26
CA ILE A 30 10.01 6.71 -0.18
C ILE A 30 9.32 8.06 0.03
N ASP A 31 8.97 8.70 -1.09
CA ASP A 31 8.24 9.96 -1.10
C ASP A 31 6.74 9.73 -0.96
N PHE A 32 6.19 8.67 -1.56
CA PHE A 32 4.74 8.43 -1.63
C PHE A 32 4.33 7.01 -1.24
N LEU A 33 3.29 6.88 -0.41
CA LEU A 33 2.59 5.63 -0.14
C LEU A 33 1.14 5.73 -0.63
N ILE A 34 0.76 4.89 -1.60
CA ILE A 34 -0.59 4.89 -2.17
C ILE A 34 -1.41 3.74 -1.59
N LEU A 35 -2.48 4.10 -0.88
CA LEU A 35 -3.49 3.19 -0.35
C LEU A 35 -4.68 3.12 -1.33
N ASN A 36 -4.82 2.00 -2.04
CA ASN A 36 -5.82 1.87 -3.11
C ASN A 36 -7.16 1.39 -2.57
N GLY A 37 -8.21 2.11 -2.93
CA GLY A 37 -9.61 1.84 -2.72
C GLY A 37 -10.29 1.02 -3.82
N CYS A 38 -9.67 0.80 -4.98
CA CYS A 38 -10.26 -0.02 -6.05
C CYS A 38 -9.40 -1.27 -6.29
N HIS A 39 -10.01 -2.46 -6.32
CA HIS A 39 -9.32 -3.72 -6.63
C HIS A 39 -8.66 -3.70 -8.02
N ARG A 40 -9.21 -2.95 -8.99
CA ARG A 40 -8.60 -2.79 -10.31
C ARG A 40 -7.32 -1.94 -10.27
N GLY A 41 -7.14 -1.13 -9.21
CA GLY A 41 -6.05 -0.18 -9.00
C GLY A 41 -6.04 0.97 -10.01
N CYS A 42 -5.73 2.19 -9.56
CA CYS A 42 -5.48 3.31 -10.49
C CYS A 42 -4.15 3.11 -11.26
N ARG A 43 -3.21 2.40 -10.63
CA ARG A 43 -1.90 2.00 -11.16
C ARG A 43 -1.55 0.65 -10.54
N LYS A 44 -1.13 -0.33 -11.33
CA LYS A 44 -0.83 -1.70 -10.85
C LYS A 44 0.65 -1.92 -10.50
N VAL A 45 1.55 -1.09 -11.03
CA VAL A 45 2.99 -1.14 -10.76
C VAL A 45 3.54 0.28 -10.80
N THR A 46 4.36 0.63 -9.83
CA THR A 46 5.09 1.90 -9.76
C THR A 46 6.55 1.65 -10.08
N MET A 47 6.97 1.99 -11.31
CA MET A 47 8.37 1.84 -11.76
C MET A 47 9.34 2.87 -11.13
N LYS A 48 8.88 3.70 -10.20
CA LYS A 48 9.68 4.77 -9.58
C LYS A 48 10.13 4.31 -8.18
N SER A 49 11.44 4.38 -7.92
CA SER A 49 12.08 3.94 -6.66
C SER A 49 11.57 4.63 -5.39
N LYS A 50 10.82 5.73 -5.51
CA LYS A 50 10.34 6.54 -4.38
C LYS A 50 8.85 6.41 -4.08
N MET A 51 8.19 5.37 -4.58
CA MET A 51 6.76 5.19 -4.42
C MET A 51 6.45 3.74 -4.06
N ILE A 52 5.58 3.56 -3.07
CA ILE A 52 4.98 2.27 -2.74
C ILE A 52 3.51 2.34 -3.06
N ASN A 53 3.04 1.41 -3.89
CA ASN A 53 1.63 1.28 -4.21
C ASN A 53 1.11 -0.05 -3.67
N VAL A 54 0.21 -0.02 -2.69
CA VAL A 54 -0.32 -1.23 -2.04
C VAL A 54 -1.04 -2.17 -3.03
N GLN A 55 -1.46 -1.70 -4.20
CA GLN A 55 -1.98 -2.59 -5.24
C GLN A 55 -0.95 -3.65 -5.67
N GLU A 56 0.35 -3.32 -5.66
CA GLU A 56 1.41 -4.25 -6.03
C GLU A 56 1.42 -5.49 -5.13
N PHE A 57 1.10 -5.30 -3.84
CA PHE A 57 0.98 -6.39 -2.89
C PHE A 57 -0.05 -7.42 -3.38
N PHE A 58 -1.26 -6.98 -3.73
CA PHE A 58 -2.33 -7.87 -4.20
C PHE A 58 -2.05 -8.52 -5.55
N THR A 59 -1.21 -7.91 -6.39
CA THR A 59 -0.84 -8.50 -7.70
C THR A 59 0.34 -9.47 -7.63
N THR A 60 1.11 -9.45 -6.53
CA THR A 60 2.34 -10.26 -6.37
C THR A 60 2.26 -11.30 -5.27
N ARG A 61 1.18 -11.30 -4.47
CA ARG A 61 0.97 -12.18 -3.33
C ARG A 61 -0.32 -12.96 -3.47
N SER A 62 -0.33 -14.14 -2.85
CA SER A 62 -1.52 -14.99 -2.78
C SER A 62 -2.61 -14.33 -1.92
N SER A 63 -3.88 -14.66 -2.18
CA SER A 63 -5.02 -14.10 -1.45
C SER A 63 -5.04 -14.47 0.03
N GLU A 64 -4.38 -15.55 0.43
CA GLU A 64 -4.26 -15.98 1.84
C GLU A 64 -3.44 -14.99 2.68
N GLU A 65 -2.59 -14.19 2.04
CA GLU A 65 -1.76 -13.16 2.66
C GLU A 65 -2.44 -11.79 2.74
N TRP A 66 -3.66 -11.63 2.23
CA TRP A 66 -4.36 -10.33 2.17
C TRP A 66 -4.93 -9.92 3.52
N ARG A 67 -4.03 -9.49 4.42
CA ARG A 67 -4.34 -8.95 5.74
C ARG A 67 -3.50 -7.71 5.99
N GLU A 68 -4.02 -6.78 6.77
CA GLU A 68 -3.39 -5.48 7.03
C GLU A 68 -1.99 -5.62 7.62
N GLU A 69 -1.76 -6.62 8.49
CA GLU A 69 -0.45 -6.89 9.07
C GLU A 69 0.58 -7.23 7.99
N LYS A 70 0.21 -8.07 7.01
CA LYS A 70 1.08 -8.47 5.90
C LYS A 70 1.34 -7.35 4.93
N ILE A 71 0.35 -6.49 4.69
CA ILE A 71 0.54 -5.27 3.90
C ILE A 71 1.55 -4.36 4.59
N ILE A 72 1.45 -4.17 5.91
CA ILE A 72 2.38 -3.33 6.68
C ILE A 72 3.78 -3.94 6.67
N GLU A 73 3.94 -5.23 6.95
CA GLU A 73 5.23 -5.93 6.88
C GLU A 73 5.88 -5.75 5.51
N TRP A 74 5.10 -5.90 4.44
CA TRP A 74 5.59 -5.71 3.08
C TRP A 74 6.00 -4.27 2.79
N ILE A 75 5.23 -3.26 3.21
CA ILE A 75 5.62 -1.85 3.08
C ILE A 75 6.96 -1.58 3.79
N LEU A 76 7.14 -2.14 5.00
CA LEU A 76 8.37 -1.96 5.79
C LEU A 76 9.58 -2.72 5.23
N SER A 77 9.36 -3.77 4.42
CA SER A 77 10.44 -4.51 3.76
C SER A 77 11.01 -3.82 2.51
N ARG A 78 10.39 -2.72 2.07
CA ARG A 78 10.76 -1.97 0.85
C ARG A 78 11.75 -0.83 1.11
N VAL A 79 12.22 -0.70 2.35
CA VAL A 79 13.16 0.33 2.83
C VAL A 79 14.51 -0.30 3.12
#